data_AF-A0A7C3WV59-F1
#
_entry.id   AF-A0A7C3WV59-F1
#
_cell.length_a   1.000
_cell.length_b   1.000
_cell.length_c   1.000
_cell.angle_alpha   90.00
_cell.angle_beta   90.00
_cell.angle_gamma   90.00
#
_symmetry.space_group_name_H-M   'P 1'
#
loop_
_entity.id
_entity.type
_entity.pdbx_description
1 polymer ?
#
loop_
_entity_poly.entity_id
_entity_poly.type
_entity_poly.pdbx_seq_one_letter_code
_entity_poly.pdbx_strand_id
1 'polypeptide(L)'
;DSDVLFIVSVLIKDILRKVRNNEDNIKQVFVLTHNTFFFKEVTYISTRESSYQKRNDTMYYIVRKIDNVSNIESYEINPIKTTYQVLWDQLKKDTDCINIQNTMRRIIEFYFKLLADMNEEELIGKFENKNEKKIFRSLVSWMNVGSHDVFNDIDYSPKPEEIKKFKQVFKDIFEKTGHIAHYNMMMGIGE
;
A
#
# COMPACT_ATOMS: atom_id res chain seq x y z
N ASP A 1 -19.71 -6.87 17.93
CA ASP A 1 -19.57 -7.07 16.48
C ASP A 1 -18.15 -7.31 15.98
N SER A 2 -17.15 -6.50 16.35
CA SER A 2 -15.75 -6.72 15.94
C SER A 2 -15.17 -8.06 16.40
N ASP A 3 -15.43 -8.46 17.65
CA ASP A 3 -14.82 -9.68 18.23
C ASP A 3 -15.34 -10.95 17.55
N VAL A 4 -16.62 -10.95 17.16
CA VAL A 4 -17.23 -12.04 16.40
C VAL A 4 -16.56 -12.20 15.04
N LEU A 5 -16.23 -11.09 14.36
CA LEU A 5 -15.54 -11.11 13.08
C LEU A 5 -14.16 -11.78 13.19
N PHE A 6 -13.39 -11.46 14.23
CA PHE A 6 -12.08 -12.09 14.46
C PHE A 6 -12.21 -13.58 14.77
N ILE A 7 -13.12 -13.97 15.66
CA ILE A 7 -13.36 -15.39 15.99
C ILE A 7 -13.77 -16.18 14.74
N VAL A 8 -14.73 -15.67 13.96
CA VAL A 8 -15.17 -16.32 12.72
C VAL A 8 -14.03 -16.41 11.71
N SER A 9 -13.19 -15.37 11.61
CA SER A 9 -12.03 -15.40 10.71
C SER A 9 -11.02 -16.48 11.10
N VAL A 10 -10.76 -16.66 12.40
CA VAL A 10 -9.87 -17.73 12.90
C VAL A 10 -10.42 -19.11 12.55
N LEU A 11 -11.72 -19.35 12.79
CA LEU A 11 -12.36 -20.63 12.47
C LEU A 11 -12.29 -20.95 10.98
N ILE A 12 -12.55 -19.97 10.11
CA ILE A 12 -12.46 -20.16 8.66
C ILE A 12 -11.01 -20.42 8.25
N LYS A 13 -10.03 -19.71 8.81
CA LYS A 13 -8.60 -19.94 8.53
C LYS A 13 -8.18 -21.36 8.89
N ASP A 14 -8.67 -21.91 9.99
CA ASP A 14 -8.39 -23.30 10.37
C ASP A 14 -8.97 -24.29 9.36
N ILE A 15 -10.20 -24.07 8.87
CA ILE A 15 -10.79 -24.89 7.80
C ILE A 15 -9.94 -24.78 6.53
N LEU A 16 -9.58 -23.56 6.10
CA LEU A 16 -8.75 -23.34 4.92
C LEU A 16 -7.38 -24.03 5.05
N ARG A 17 -6.76 -24.00 6.24
CA ARG A 17 -5.49 -24.69 6.50
C ARG A 17 -5.63 -26.20 6.33
N LYS A 18 -6.66 -26.81 6.92
CA LYS A 18 -6.91 -28.25 6.80
C LYS A 18 -7.15 -28.68 5.35
N VAL A 19 -7.90 -27.88 4.60
CA VAL A 19 -8.16 -28.14 3.17
C VAL A 19 -6.88 -28.07 2.35
N ARG A 20 -6.03 -27.07 2.59
CA ARG A 20 -4.72 -26.94 1.91
C ARG A 20 -3.77 -28.10 2.22
N ASN A 21 -3.79 -28.59 3.46
CA ASN A 21 -2.94 -29.70 3.89
C ASN A 21 -3.55 -31.08 3.57
N ASN A 22 -4.74 -31.14 2.98
CA ASN A 22 -5.51 -32.38 2.78
C ASN A 22 -5.76 -33.18 4.08
N GLU A 23 -5.94 -32.49 5.20
CA GLU A 23 -6.16 -33.08 6.54
C GLU A 23 -7.63 -33.40 6.83
N ASP A 24 -8.54 -33.11 5.89
CA ASP A 24 -9.99 -33.29 6.05
C ASP A 24 -10.61 -33.81 4.74
N ASN A 25 -11.89 -34.19 4.81
CA ASN A 25 -12.68 -34.64 3.66
C ASN A 25 -13.10 -33.48 2.74
N ILE A 26 -12.96 -32.24 3.20
CA ILE A 26 -13.30 -31.04 2.43
C ILE A 26 -12.22 -30.81 1.36
N LYS A 27 -12.64 -30.74 0.09
CA LYS A 27 -11.74 -30.54 -1.07
C LYS A 27 -11.67 -29.09 -1.56
N GLN A 28 -12.69 -28.29 -1.27
CA GLN A 28 -12.79 -26.92 -1.75
C GLN A 28 -13.64 -26.09 -0.79
N VAL A 29 -13.30 -24.82 -0.64
CA VAL A 29 -14.03 -23.85 0.20
C VAL A 29 -14.28 -22.60 -0.63
N PHE A 30 -15.51 -22.09 -0.55
CA PHE A 30 -15.89 -20.80 -1.11
C PHE A 30 -16.24 -19.84 0.03
N VAL A 31 -15.56 -18.69 0.08
CA VAL A 31 -15.84 -17.62 1.04
C VAL A 31 -16.42 -16.44 0.29
N LEU A 32 -17.68 -16.12 0.55
CA LEU A 32 -18.39 -15.00 -0.08
C LEU A 32 -18.65 -13.93 0.97
N THR A 33 -18.24 -12.70 0.69
CA THR A 33 -18.43 -11.57 1.60
C THR A 33 -18.47 -10.25 0.86
N HIS A 34 -19.27 -9.30 1.36
CA HIS A 34 -19.25 -7.90 0.94
C HIS A 34 -18.34 -7.05 1.84
N ASN A 35 -17.84 -7.61 2.94
CA ASN A 35 -16.98 -6.92 3.90
C ASN A 35 -15.51 -7.10 3.52
N THR A 36 -14.89 -6.03 3.03
CA THR A 36 -13.50 -6.02 2.57
C THR A 36 -12.48 -6.20 3.71
N PHE A 37 -12.83 -5.82 4.94
CA PHE A 37 -11.98 -6.04 6.12
C PHE A 37 -11.94 -7.52 6.48
N PHE A 38 -13.12 -8.16 6.58
CA PHE A 38 -13.21 -9.60 6.82
C PHE A 38 -12.53 -10.40 5.70
N PHE A 39 -12.70 -10.00 4.44
CA PHE A 39 -12.02 -10.64 3.32
C PHE A 39 -10.50 -10.57 3.48
N LYS A 40 -9.95 -9.39 3.82
CA LYS A 40 -8.51 -9.25 4.08
C LYS A 40 -8.07 -10.11 5.24
N GLU A 41 -8.84 -10.15 6.32
CA GLU A 41 -8.51 -10.98 7.48
C GLU A 41 -8.46 -12.45 7.09
N VAL A 42 -9.52 -13.02 6.49
CA VAL A 42 -9.58 -14.44 6.08
C VAL A 42 -8.52 -14.83 5.06
N THR A 43 -8.19 -13.93 4.13
CA THR A 43 -7.17 -14.18 3.09
C THR A 43 -5.73 -13.97 3.59
N TYR A 44 -5.55 -13.33 4.75
CA TYR A 44 -4.24 -13.16 5.37
C TYR A 44 -3.77 -14.46 6.04
N ILE A 45 -2.57 -14.91 5.68
CA ILE A 45 -1.99 -16.17 6.16
C ILE A 45 -0.74 -15.91 7.00
N SER A 46 0.23 -15.16 6.47
CA SER A 46 1.45 -14.83 7.19
C SER A 46 2.14 -13.58 6.62
N THR A 47 3.08 -13.01 7.38
CA THR A 47 3.93 -11.90 6.94
C THR A 47 4.86 -12.25 5.78
N ARG A 48 5.14 -13.55 5.57
CA ARG A 48 6.02 -14.04 4.48
C ARG A 48 5.29 -14.20 3.15
N GLU A 49 4.02 -14.55 3.21
CA GLU A 49 3.14 -14.66 2.04
C GLU A 49 2.35 -13.35 1.90
N SER A 50 3.01 -12.34 1.34
CA SER A 50 2.37 -11.04 1.13
C SER A 50 1.10 -11.19 0.29
N SER A 51 0.12 -10.30 0.49
CA SER A 51 -1.10 -10.22 -0.32
C SER A 51 -0.84 -9.98 -1.83
N TYR A 52 0.43 -9.75 -2.21
CA TYR A 52 0.89 -9.51 -3.57
C TYR A 52 1.46 -10.74 -4.27
N GLN A 53 1.64 -11.85 -3.56
CA GLN A 53 2.15 -13.08 -4.16
C GLN A 53 1.00 -13.93 -4.68
N LYS A 54 1.16 -14.40 -5.92
CA LYS A 54 0.27 -15.40 -6.52
C LYS A 54 0.39 -16.70 -5.74
N ARG A 55 -0.75 -17.31 -5.43
CA ARG A 55 -0.81 -18.67 -4.87
C ARG A 55 -1.33 -19.62 -5.94
N ASN A 56 -0.87 -20.87 -5.87
CA ASN A 56 -1.34 -21.92 -6.77
C ASN A 56 -2.59 -22.64 -6.24
N ASP A 57 -2.99 -22.38 -4.99
CA ASP A 57 -4.09 -23.07 -4.28
C ASP A 57 -5.33 -22.19 -4.04
N THR A 58 -5.30 -20.92 -4.47
CA THR A 58 -6.32 -19.92 -4.13
C THR A 58 -6.60 -19.02 -5.33
N MET A 59 -7.88 -18.76 -5.61
CA MET A 59 -8.33 -17.80 -6.64
C MET A 59 -9.29 -16.80 -6.00
N TYR A 60 -9.20 -15.54 -6.42
CA TYR A 60 -10.04 -14.46 -5.90
C TYR A 60 -11.04 -14.01 -6.96
N TYR A 61 -12.24 -13.60 -6.55
CA TYR A 61 -13.28 -13.16 -7.47
C TYR A 61 -13.95 -11.89 -6.97
N ILE A 62 -14.22 -10.96 -7.89
CA ILE A 62 -15.12 -9.83 -7.65
C ILE A 62 -16.41 -10.12 -8.41
N VAL A 63 -17.50 -10.21 -7.67
CA VAL A 63 -18.85 -10.36 -8.23
C VAL A 63 -19.54 -9.01 -8.16
N ARG A 64 -19.97 -8.48 -9.31
CA ARG A 64 -20.74 -7.22 -9.40
C ARG A 64 -22.10 -7.51 -10.04
N LYS A 65 -23.15 -6.88 -9.52
CA LYS A 65 -24.49 -6.92 -10.12
C LYS A 65 -24.87 -5.50 -10.54
N ILE A 66 -25.02 -5.27 -11.85
CA ILE A 66 -25.41 -3.99 -12.45
C ILE A 66 -26.58 -4.28 -13.38
N ASP A 67 -27.68 -3.53 -13.26
CA ASP A 67 -28.87 -3.68 -14.09
C ASP A 67 -29.39 -5.13 -14.20
N ASN A 68 -29.40 -5.83 -13.05
CA ASN A 68 -29.74 -7.26 -12.94
C ASN A 68 -28.83 -8.25 -13.69
N VAL A 69 -27.73 -7.79 -14.27
CA VAL A 69 -26.69 -8.62 -14.86
C VAL A 69 -25.57 -8.84 -13.86
N SER A 70 -25.19 -10.10 -13.65
CA SER A 70 -24.08 -10.46 -12.77
C SER A 70 -22.80 -10.65 -13.59
N ASN A 71 -21.76 -9.89 -13.24
CA ASN A 71 -20.43 -10.00 -13.82
C ASN A 71 -19.45 -10.54 -12.77
N ILE A 72 -18.62 -11.49 -13.17
CA ILE A 72 -17.64 -12.13 -12.30
C ILE A 72 -16.25 -11.93 -12.91
N GLU A 73 -15.36 -11.29 -12.18
CA GLU A 73 -13.95 -11.10 -12.55
C GLU A 73 -13.06 -11.92 -11.64
N SER A 74 -12.16 -12.72 -12.23
CA SER A 74 -11.19 -13.56 -11.51
C SER A 74 -9.83 -12.88 -11.39
N TYR A 75 -9.17 -13.06 -10.24
CA TYR A 75 -7.86 -12.51 -9.93
C TYR A 75 -6.99 -13.58 -9.26
N GLU A 76 -5.75 -13.73 -9.71
CA GLU A 76 -4.77 -14.67 -9.12
C GLU A 76 -4.12 -14.13 -7.82
N ILE A 77 -4.21 -12.83 -7.61
CA ILE A 77 -3.70 -12.09 -6.47
C ILE A 77 -4.88 -11.37 -5.82
N ASN A 78 -4.87 -11.24 -4.50
CA ASN A 78 -5.96 -10.58 -3.77
C ASN A 78 -6.18 -9.15 -4.32
N PRO A 79 -7.36 -8.85 -4.91
CA PRO A 79 -7.60 -7.55 -5.53
C PRO A 79 -7.96 -6.46 -4.51
N ILE A 80 -8.24 -6.83 -3.26
CA ILE A 80 -8.66 -5.89 -2.22
C ILE A 80 -7.45 -5.18 -1.63
N LYS A 81 -7.28 -3.92 -2.00
CA LYS A 81 -6.16 -3.07 -1.55
C LYS A 81 -6.55 -2.25 -0.32
N THR A 82 -5.62 -2.01 0.60
CA THR A 82 -5.82 -1.00 1.67
C THR A 82 -5.65 0.39 1.07
N THR A 83 -6.16 1.42 1.76
CA THR A 83 -5.91 2.82 1.38
C THR A 83 -4.42 3.09 1.20
N TYR A 84 -3.58 2.54 2.07
CA TYR A 84 -2.13 2.65 1.96
C TYR A 84 -1.60 1.99 0.69
N GLN A 85 -2.05 0.78 0.35
CA GLN A 85 -1.64 0.08 -0.88
C GLN A 85 -2.09 0.84 -2.14
N VAL A 86 -3.26 1.48 -2.12
CA VAL A 86 -3.75 2.32 -3.23
C VAL A 86 -2.83 3.52 -3.47
N LEU A 87 -2.29 4.15 -2.42
CA LEU A 87 -1.32 5.24 -2.57
C LEU A 87 -0.09 4.78 -3.35
N TRP A 88 0.48 3.63 -3.01
CA TRP A 88 1.64 3.10 -3.74
C TRP A 88 1.35 2.78 -5.20
N ASP A 89 0.16 2.28 -5.51
CA ASP A 89 -0.25 2.06 -6.91
C ASP A 89 -0.44 3.35 -7.68
N GLN A 90 -0.90 4.42 -7.04
CA GLN A 90 -0.96 5.75 -7.65
C GLN A 90 0.46 6.24 -7.97
N LEU A 91 1.41 6.04 -7.04
CA LEU A 91 2.81 6.43 -7.24
C LEU A 91 3.47 5.68 -8.43
N LYS A 92 3.12 4.40 -8.63
CA LYS A 92 3.61 3.58 -9.77
C LYS A 92 3.11 4.03 -11.12
N LYS A 93 1.86 4.51 -11.19
CA LYS A 93 1.18 4.86 -12.46
C LYS A 93 1.69 6.16 -13.09
N ASP A 94 2.61 6.86 -12.43
CA ASP A 94 3.17 8.14 -12.86
C ASP A 94 2.08 9.14 -13.29
N THR A 95 1.11 9.34 -12.38
CA THR A 95 -0.01 10.27 -12.56
C THR A 95 0.47 11.73 -12.57
N ASP A 96 -0.46 12.68 -12.73
CA ASP A 96 -0.17 14.10 -12.64
C ASP A 96 0.53 14.50 -11.33
N CYS A 97 1.22 15.63 -11.41
CA CYS A 97 2.11 16.17 -10.38
C CYS A 97 1.43 16.31 -9.00
N ILE A 98 0.19 16.79 -8.97
CA ILE A 98 -0.58 17.01 -7.73
C ILE A 98 -0.89 15.67 -7.06
N ASN A 99 -1.25 14.65 -7.85
CA ASN A 99 -1.47 13.32 -7.33
C ASN A 99 -0.19 12.69 -6.77
N ILE A 100 0.96 12.85 -7.44
CA ILE A 100 2.26 12.36 -6.92
C ILE A 100 2.60 13.03 -5.58
N GLN A 101 2.46 14.35 -5.51
CA GLN A 101 2.71 15.16 -4.31
C GLN A 101 1.89 14.66 -3.11
N ASN A 102 0.57 14.56 -3.29
CA ASN A 102 -0.36 14.12 -2.24
C ASN A 102 -0.10 12.66 -1.84
N THR A 103 0.25 11.82 -2.81
CA THR A 103 0.56 10.41 -2.58
C THR A 103 1.81 10.24 -1.72
N MET A 104 2.92 10.89 -2.09
CA MET A 104 4.17 10.83 -1.34
C MET A 104 3.99 11.34 0.10
N ARG A 105 3.27 12.45 0.29
CA ARG A 105 2.98 13.00 1.62
C ARG A 105 2.28 11.97 2.49
N ARG A 106 1.16 11.42 2.02
CA ARG A 106 0.35 10.45 2.78
C ARG A 106 1.13 9.16 3.09
N ILE A 107 2.01 8.73 2.19
CA ILE A 107 2.87 7.56 2.44
C ILE A 107 3.88 7.85 3.55
N ILE A 108 4.61 8.98 3.48
CA ILE A 108 5.60 9.34 4.50
C ILE A 108 4.93 9.55 5.86
N GLU A 109 3.79 10.24 5.91
CA GLU A 109 3.07 10.46 7.15
C GLU A 109 2.55 9.17 7.77
N PHE A 110 1.89 8.32 6.99
CA PHE A 110 1.40 7.05 7.51
C PHE A 110 2.54 6.12 7.92
N TYR A 111 3.59 6.02 7.12
CA TYR A 111 4.64 5.05 7.39
C TYR A 111 5.63 5.53 8.45
N PHE A 112 6.24 6.70 8.25
CA PHE A 112 7.28 7.18 9.16
C PHE A 112 6.70 7.82 10.41
N LYS A 113 5.70 8.72 10.30
CA LYS A 113 5.14 9.36 11.50
C LYS A 113 4.29 8.41 12.34
N LEU A 114 3.41 7.63 11.72
CA LEU A 114 2.46 6.79 12.47
C LEU A 114 2.98 5.38 12.79
N LEU A 115 3.66 4.69 11.87
CA LEU A 115 4.13 3.32 12.12
C LEU A 115 5.55 3.24 12.68
N ALA A 116 6.47 4.06 12.21
CA ALA A 116 7.87 4.05 12.65
C ALA A 116 8.19 5.06 13.77
N ASP A 117 7.22 5.92 14.13
CA ASP A 117 7.38 6.99 15.13
C ASP A 117 8.58 7.91 14.87
N MET A 118 8.86 8.19 13.59
CA MET A 118 9.94 9.06 13.13
C MET A 118 9.39 10.40 12.63
N ASN A 119 9.98 11.48 13.11
CA ASN A 119 9.67 12.84 12.65
C ASN A 119 10.60 13.31 11.51
N GLU A 120 10.29 14.45 10.91
CA GLU A 120 11.03 15.00 9.77
C GLU A 120 12.51 15.30 10.08
N GLU A 121 12.83 15.77 11.30
CA GLU A 121 14.21 16.05 11.73
C GLU A 121 15.04 14.77 11.84
N GLU A 122 14.42 13.67 12.27
CA GLU A 122 15.07 12.36 12.30
C GLU A 122 15.31 11.82 10.89
N LEU A 123 14.35 12.00 9.98
CA LEU A 123 14.49 11.58 8.58
C LEU A 123 15.61 12.37 7.87
N ILE A 124 15.63 13.70 7.98
CA ILE A 124 16.70 14.51 7.38
C ILE A 124 18.07 14.24 8.04
N GLY A 125 18.07 13.86 9.32
CA GLY A 125 19.26 13.45 10.06
C GLY A 125 19.98 12.23 9.44
N LYS A 126 19.27 11.38 8.71
CA LYS A 126 19.85 10.20 8.02
C LYS A 126 20.60 10.54 6.72
N PHE A 127 20.44 11.75 6.19
CA PHE A 127 21.21 12.21 5.05
C PHE A 127 22.53 12.80 5.53
N GLU A 128 23.65 12.49 4.89
CA GLU A 128 24.96 13.07 5.24
C GLU A 128 25.32 14.25 4.33
N ASN A 129 24.98 14.13 3.04
CA ASN A 129 25.29 15.12 2.03
C ASN A 129 24.41 16.37 2.16
N LYS A 130 25.05 17.55 2.21
CA LYS A 130 24.35 18.85 2.29
C LYS A 130 23.39 19.09 1.12
N ASN A 131 23.74 18.62 -0.08
CA ASN A 131 22.87 18.77 -1.26
C ASN A 131 21.66 17.85 -1.17
N GLU A 132 21.81 16.60 -0.72
CA GLU A 132 20.69 15.69 -0.50
C GLU A 132 19.73 16.24 0.56
N LYS A 133 20.25 16.78 1.67
CA LYS A 133 19.45 17.47 2.69
C LYS A 133 18.63 18.63 2.12
N LYS A 134 19.21 19.42 1.21
CA LYS A 134 18.49 20.52 0.54
C LYS A 134 17.35 19.97 -0.31
N ILE A 135 17.58 18.93 -1.10
CA ILE A 135 16.54 18.34 -1.96
C ILE A 135 15.45 17.68 -1.11
N PHE A 136 15.80 17.03 0.01
CA PHE A 136 14.82 16.53 0.99
C PHE A 136 13.92 17.66 1.53
N ARG A 137 14.51 18.78 1.98
CA ARG A 137 13.71 19.93 2.45
C ARG A 137 12.83 20.51 1.36
N SER A 138 13.32 20.56 0.12
CA SER A 138 12.53 20.96 -1.05
C SER A 138 11.37 20.00 -1.30
N LEU A 139 11.59 18.68 -1.20
CA LEU A 139 10.54 17.67 -1.30
C LEU A 139 9.47 17.84 -0.22
N VAL A 140 9.87 18.01 1.05
CA VAL A 140 8.91 18.20 2.15
C VAL A 140 8.13 19.49 2.01
N SER A 141 8.80 20.60 1.70
CA SER A 141 8.13 21.88 1.44
C SER A 141 7.14 21.74 0.29
N TRP A 142 7.55 21.11 -0.81
CA TRP A 142 6.65 20.83 -1.93
C TRP A 142 5.45 20.00 -1.49
N MET A 143 5.63 18.87 -0.80
CA MET A 143 4.52 18.05 -0.28
C MET A 143 3.53 18.84 0.58
N ASN A 144 4.02 19.79 1.38
CA ASN A 144 3.22 20.60 2.29
C ASN A 144 2.49 21.76 1.59
N VAL A 145 3.03 22.30 0.49
CA VAL A 145 2.35 23.34 -0.31
C VAL A 145 1.01 22.83 -0.83
N GLY A 146 0.94 21.59 -1.31
CA GLY A 146 -0.32 20.98 -1.77
C GLY A 146 -1.33 20.64 -0.66
N SER A 147 -1.00 20.85 0.62
CA SER A 147 -1.93 20.64 1.75
C SER A 147 -2.49 21.93 2.36
N HIS A 148 -1.93 23.10 2.01
CA HIS A 148 -2.36 24.39 2.55
C HIS A 148 -3.29 25.13 1.59
N ASP A 149 -4.45 25.51 2.13
CA ASP A 149 -5.49 26.44 1.67
C ASP A 149 -5.56 26.88 0.20
N VAL A 150 -6.78 26.81 -0.32
CA VAL A 150 -7.35 27.36 -1.57
C VAL A 150 -7.04 28.86 -1.81
N PHE A 151 -6.34 29.53 -0.89
CA PHE A 151 -6.05 30.96 -0.88
C PHE A 151 -4.57 31.34 -1.10
N ASN A 152 -3.65 30.38 -1.22
CA ASN A 152 -2.25 30.70 -1.54
C ASN A 152 -1.99 30.48 -3.04
N ASP A 153 -1.91 31.60 -3.77
CA ASP A 153 -1.61 31.79 -5.21
C ASP A 153 -0.21 31.31 -5.65
N ILE A 154 0.37 30.31 -5.00
CA ILE A 154 1.63 29.70 -5.46
C ILE A 154 1.29 28.48 -6.30
N ASP A 155 1.00 28.71 -7.58
CA ASP A 155 0.86 27.67 -8.60
C ASP A 155 2.25 27.12 -8.98
N TYR A 156 2.93 26.49 -8.00
CA TYR A 156 4.22 25.86 -8.22
C TYR A 156 4.03 24.46 -8.80
N SER A 157 4.17 24.37 -10.11
CA SER A 157 4.22 23.11 -10.86
C SER A 157 5.69 22.75 -11.15
N PRO A 158 6.31 21.79 -10.41
CA PRO A 158 7.67 21.37 -10.67
C PRO A 158 7.83 20.78 -12.06
N LYS A 159 8.99 21.02 -12.67
CA LYS A 159 9.35 20.45 -13.96
C LYS A 159 9.49 18.92 -13.85
N PRO A 160 9.34 18.16 -14.95
CA PRO A 160 9.53 16.70 -14.93
C PRO A 160 10.87 16.25 -14.32
N GLU A 161 11.95 16.99 -14.53
CA GLU A 161 13.27 16.72 -13.94
C GLU A 161 13.31 16.93 -12.42
N GLU A 162 12.52 17.85 -11.88
CA GLU A 162 12.37 18.05 -10.43
C GLU A 162 11.56 16.91 -9.82
N ILE A 163 10.49 16.47 -10.49
CA ILE A 163 9.70 15.31 -10.06
C ILE A 163 10.57 14.04 -9.99
N LYS A 164 11.46 13.82 -10.97
CA LYS A 164 12.42 12.70 -10.93
C LYS A 164 13.33 12.78 -9.70
N LYS A 165 13.86 13.97 -9.38
CA LYS A 165 14.68 14.19 -8.18
C LYS A 165 13.89 13.93 -6.90
N PHE A 166 12.63 14.37 -6.85
CA PHE A 166 11.74 14.11 -5.72
C PHE A 166 11.44 12.62 -5.55
N LYS A 167 11.18 11.88 -6.63
CA LYS A 167 11.04 10.41 -6.58
C LYS A 167 12.30 9.73 -6.09
N GLN A 168 13.47 10.19 -6.52
CA GLN A 168 14.75 9.66 -6.07
C GLN A 168 14.93 9.89 -4.57
N VAL A 169 14.78 11.13 -4.10
CA VAL A 169 14.91 11.41 -2.66
C VAL A 169 13.84 10.70 -1.84
N PHE A 170 12.61 10.56 -2.36
CA PHE A 170 11.58 9.77 -1.71
C PHE A 170 12.03 8.31 -1.51
N LYS A 171 12.66 7.68 -2.52
CA LYS A 171 13.29 6.35 -2.37
C LYS A 171 14.44 6.39 -1.36
N ASP A 172 15.30 7.39 -1.45
CA ASP A 172 16.47 7.53 -0.56
C ASP A 172 16.04 7.63 0.92
N ILE A 173 14.87 8.20 1.24
CA ILE A 173 14.34 8.19 2.61
C ILE A 173 14.21 6.76 3.13
N PHE A 174 13.64 5.83 2.35
CA PHE A 174 13.52 4.43 2.74
C PHE A 174 14.89 3.74 2.80
N GLU A 175 15.81 4.08 1.89
CA GLU A 175 17.16 3.50 1.90
C GLU A 175 17.98 3.93 3.12
N LYS A 176 18.07 5.24 3.37
CA LYS A 176 18.87 5.82 4.46
C LYS A 176 18.29 5.51 5.85
N THR A 177 17.00 5.19 5.94
CA THR A 177 16.36 4.73 7.19
C THR A 177 16.49 3.21 7.39
N GLY A 178 16.91 2.44 6.39
CA GLY A 178 17.03 0.98 6.45
C GLY A 178 15.74 0.22 6.08
N HIS A 179 14.75 0.91 5.51
CA HIS A 179 13.41 0.39 5.17
C HIS A 179 13.25 0.14 3.65
N ILE A 180 14.35 -0.01 2.91
CA ILE A 180 14.34 -0.21 1.44
C ILE A 180 13.57 -1.44 1.00
N ALA A 181 13.58 -2.51 1.80
CA ALA A 181 12.82 -3.73 1.51
C ALA A 181 11.31 -3.45 1.42
N HIS A 182 10.78 -2.56 2.26
CA HIS A 182 9.38 -2.13 2.20
C HIS A 182 9.10 -1.32 0.93
N TYR A 183 9.97 -0.37 0.58
CA TYR A 183 9.85 0.38 -0.67
C TYR A 183 9.83 -0.56 -1.88
N ASN A 184 10.78 -1.48 -1.97
CA ASN A 184 10.88 -2.44 -3.08
C ASN A 184 9.64 -3.32 -3.17
N MET A 185 9.18 -3.88 -2.05
CA MET A 185 7.94 -4.64 -1.96
C MET A 185 6.74 -3.82 -2.46
N MET A 186 6.57 -2.59 -1.98
CA MET A 186 5.44 -1.75 -2.36
C MET A 186 5.52 -1.31 -3.82
N MET A 187 6.72 -1.09 -4.36
CA MET A 187 6.96 -0.76 -5.77
C MET A 187 6.91 -1.97 -6.71
N GLY A 188 6.88 -3.21 -6.18
CA GLY A 188 6.91 -4.43 -6.99
C GLY A 188 8.27 -4.67 -7.65
N ILE A 189 9.34 -4.12 -7.08
CA ILE A 189 10.72 -4.35 -7.51
C ILE A 189 11.17 -5.59 -6.74
N GLY A 190 11.09 -6.76 -7.36
CA GLY A 190 11.66 -7.99 -6.80
C GLY A 190 13.18 -7.94 -6.82
N GLU A 191 13.82 -8.63 -5.87
CA GLU A 191 15.25 -8.98 -5.95
C GLU A 191 15.57 -9.79 -7.22
#